data_AF-A0A9W8RS73-F1
#
_entry.id   AF-A0A9W8RS73-F1
#
_cell.length_a   1.000
_cell.length_b   1.000
_cell.length_c   1.000
_cell.angle_alpha   90.00
_cell.angle_beta   90.00
_cell.angle_gamma   90.00
#
_symmetry.space_group_name_H-M   'P 1'
#
loop_
_entity.id
_entity.type
_entity.pdbx_description
1 polymer ?
#
loop_
_entity_poly.entity_id
_entity_poly.type
_entity_poly.pdbx_seq_one_letter_code
_entity_poly.pdbx_strand_id
1 'polypeptide(L)'
;MSGVLEQMIDQYYRKWGFTIYRTYYGNNENWQALLYSLRHQTKLAFGAFENDEEIDQDVRQKLQKSFYLDVREDSSLLDVLDVRGLRQFCNAEKLKESELVEKGGQKLRVSTRPRES
;
A
#
# COMPACT_ATOMS: atom_id res chain seq x y z
N MET A 1 -12.64 27.46 7.06
CA MET A 1 -13.31 26.14 6.90
C MET A 1 -12.56 25.18 5.96
N SER A 2 -11.54 25.61 5.22
CA SER A 2 -10.78 24.74 4.28
C SER A 2 -9.86 23.71 4.95
N GLY A 3 -9.18 24.05 6.05
CA GLY A 3 -8.14 23.19 6.63
C GLY A 3 -8.62 21.92 7.35
N VAL A 4 -9.91 21.84 7.71
CA VAL A 4 -10.47 20.67 8.43
C VAL A 4 -10.83 19.54 7.47
N LEU A 5 -11.31 19.88 6.27
CA LEU A 5 -11.58 18.91 5.19
C LEU A 5 -10.28 18.33 4.63
N GLU A 6 -9.23 19.15 4.47
CA GLU A 6 -7.90 18.69 4.07
C GLU A 6 -7.30 17.67 5.05
N GLN A 7 -7.36 17.97 6.36
CA GLN A 7 -6.91 17.05 7.41
C GLN A 7 -7.75 15.77 7.49
N MET A 8 -9.07 15.86 7.24
CA MET A 8 -9.93 14.68 7.21
C MET A 8 -9.54 13.76 6.05
N ILE A 9 -9.33 14.30 4.85
CA ILE A 9 -9.04 13.50 3.64
C ILE A 9 -7.69 12.78 3.76
N ASP A 10 -6.64 13.43 4.30
CA ASP A 10 -5.35 12.77 4.56
C ASP A 10 -5.46 11.62 5.57
N GLN A 11 -6.41 11.69 6.50
CA GLN A 11 -6.67 10.64 7.47
C GLN A 11 -7.39 9.42 6.85
N TYR A 12 -8.09 9.61 5.72
CA TYR A 12 -8.82 8.54 5.03
C TYR A 12 -7.99 7.82 3.95
N TYR A 13 -6.99 8.47 3.35
CA TYR A 13 -6.13 7.84 2.35
C TYR A 13 -5.00 7.05 2.98
N ARG A 14 -5.33 5.84 3.44
CA ARG A 14 -4.34 4.84 3.85
C ARG A 14 -3.32 4.60 2.73
N LYS A 15 -2.05 4.43 3.09
CA LYS A 15 -1.01 3.99 2.14
C LYS A 15 -1.48 2.71 1.45
N TRP A 16 -1.31 2.64 0.14
CA TRP A 16 -1.72 1.51 -0.68
C TRP A 16 -0.63 1.16 -1.69
N GLY A 17 -0.66 -0.04 -2.23
CA GLY A 17 0.26 -0.48 -3.27
C GLY A 17 0.57 -1.96 -3.14
N PHE A 18 1.78 -2.35 -3.49
CA PHE A 18 2.16 -3.76 -3.60
C PHE A 18 3.27 -4.12 -2.62
N THR A 19 3.14 -5.30 -2.00
CA THR A 19 4.26 -5.96 -1.32
C THR A 19 5.05 -6.76 -2.35
N ILE A 20 6.35 -6.49 -2.43
CA ILE A 20 7.27 -7.13 -3.36
C ILE A 20 8.34 -7.86 -2.55
N TYR A 21 8.45 -9.17 -2.78
CA TYR A 21 9.45 -10.02 -2.17
C TYR A 21 10.62 -10.21 -3.12
N ARG A 22 11.83 -9.90 -2.66
CA ARG A 22 13.05 -10.20 -3.41
C ARG A 22 13.45 -11.65 -3.15
N THR A 23 13.08 -12.54 -4.06
CA THR A 23 13.36 -13.97 -3.93
C THR A 23 14.60 -14.41 -4.72
N TYR A 24 14.86 -13.79 -5.88
CA TYR A 24 15.99 -14.15 -6.75
C TYR A 24 16.29 -13.06 -7.81
N TYR A 25 16.21 -11.77 -7.46
CA TYR A 25 16.46 -10.71 -8.46
C TYR A 25 17.91 -10.27 -8.45
N GLY A 26 18.67 -10.74 -9.45
CA GLY A 26 19.96 -10.25 -9.98
C GLY A 26 20.92 -9.55 -9.01
N ASN A 27 21.79 -8.68 -9.56
CA ASN A 27 22.57 -7.76 -8.75
C ASN A 27 21.65 -6.67 -8.14
N ASN A 28 22.18 -5.93 -7.17
CA ASN A 28 21.41 -4.89 -6.48
C ASN A 28 20.93 -3.79 -7.45
N GLU A 29 21.68 -3.50 -8.50
CA GLU A 29 21.35 -2.46 -9.49
C GLU A 29 20.08 -2.81 -10.27
N ASN A 30 19.99 -4.04 -10.79
CA ASN A 30 18.82 -4.52 -11.52
C ASN A 30 17.57 -4.52 -10.63
N TRP A 31 17.76 -4.87 -9.35
CA TRP A 31 16.70 -4.81 -8.37
C TRP A 31 16.21 -3.37 -8.13
N GLN A 32 17.12 -2.43 -7.91
CA GLN A 32 16.77 -1.01 -7.74
C GLN A 32 16.13 -0.43 -9.00
N ALA A 33 16.59 -0.81 -10.19
CA ALA A 33 16.00 -0.40 -11.46
C ALA A 33 14.54 -0.90 -11.57
N LEU A 34 14.26 -2.16 -11.21
CA LEU A 34 12.90 -2.69 -11.17
C LEU A 34 12.01 -1.89 -10.22
N LEU A 35 12.46 -1.64 -8.99
CA LEU A 35 11.70 -0.88 -7.99
C LEU A 35 11.42 0.55 -8.47
N TYR A 36 12.40 1.19 -9.10
CA TYR A 36 12.24 2.50 -9.71
C TYR A 36 11.19 2.47 -10.83
N SER A 37 11.33 1.55 -11.78
CA SER A 37 10.40 1.40 -12.90
C SER A 37 8.98 1.14 -12.43
N LEU A 38 8.76 0.24 -11.47
CA LEU A 38 7.43 -0.04 -10.93
C LEU A 38 6.80 1.20 -10.29
N ARG A 39 7.56 1.94 -9.48
CA ARG A 39 7.08 3.19 -8.87
C ARG A 39 6.74 4.22 -9.94
N HIS A 40 7.62 4.42 -10.89
CA HIS A 40 7.48 5.45 -11.90
C HIS A 40 6.32 5.14 -12.85
N GLN A 41 6.26 3.93 -13.40
CA GLN A 41 5.21 3.51 -14.34
C GLN A 41 3.83 3.51 -13.67
N THR A 42 3.72 3.04 -12.43
CA THR A 42 2.43 3.09 -11.71
C THR A 42 1.96 4.52 -11.52
N LYS A 43 2.86 5.44 -11.14
CA LYS A 43 2.53 6.86 -11.01
C LYS A 43 2.14 7.49 -12.35
N LEU A 44 2.83 7.17 -13.44
CA LEU A 44 2.49 7.66 -14.78
C LEU A 44 1.12 7.15 -15.24
N ALA A 45 0.76 5.92 -14.93
CA ALA A 45 -0.55 5.37 -15.27
C ALA A 45 -1.71 6.18 -14.65
N PHE A 46 -1.52 6.80 -13.46
CA PHE A 46 -2.50 7.74 -12.91
C PHE A 46 -2.62 9.05 -13.71
N GLY A 47 -1.51 9.51 -14.30
CA GLY A 47 -1.53 10.67 -15.21
C GLY A 47 -2.28 10.39 -16.51
N ALA A 48 -2.38 9.13 -16.93
CA ALA A 48 -3.14 8.76 -18.13
C ALA A 48 -4.67 9.02 -17.98
N PHE A 49 -5.16 9.15 -16.75
CA PHE A 49 -6.54 9.54 -16.43
C PHE A 49 -6.67 11.06 -16.19
N GLU A 50 -5.71 11.87 -16.66
CA GLU A 50 -5.67 13.31 -16.41
C GLU A 50 -6.92 14.06 -16.89
N ASN A 51 -7.50 13.58 -17.98
CA ASN A 51 -8.66 14.16 -18.67
C ASN A 51 -9.99 13.50 -18.27
N ASP A 52 -9.99 12.62 -17.28
CA ASP A 52 -11.23 12.02 -16.77
C ASP A 52 -11.90 13.02 -15.81
N GLU A 53 -12.87 13.78 -16.32
CA GLU A 53 -13.60 14.81 -15.58
C GLU A 53 -14.44 14.24 -14.42
N GLU A 54 -14.63 12.91 -14.38
CA GLU A 54 -15.37 12.22 -13.31
C GLU A 54 -14.57 12.14 -12.00
N ILE A 55 -13.23 12.26 -12.06
CA ILE A 55 -12.35 12.11 -10.91
C ILE A 55 -11.77 13.46 -10.47
N ASP A 56 -12.08 13.85 -9.23
CA ASP A 56 -11.51 15.03 -8.59
C ASP A 56 -9.97 15.00 -8.60
N GLN A 57 -9.34 16.09 -9.05
CA GLN A 57 -7.90 16.18 -9.20
C GLN A 57 -7.14 16.06 -7.86
N ASP A 58 -7.69 16.58 -6.76
CA ASP A 58 -7.08 16.47 -5.43
C ASP A 58 -7.15 15.03 -4.93
N VAL A 59 -8.28 14.34 -5.15
CA VAL A 59 -8.43 12.91 -4.88
C VAL A 59 -7.39 12.09 -5.65
N ARG A 60 -7.22 12.35 -6.95
CA ARG A 60 -6.23 11.65 -7.79
C ARG A 60 -4.80 11.89 -7.30
N GLN A 61 -4.45 13.15 -7.01
CA GLN A 61 -3.13 13.48 -6.49
C GLN A 61 -2.85 12.79 -5.16
N LYS A 62 -3.82 12.76 -4.24
CA LYS A 62 -3.68 12.10 -2.95
C LYS A 62 -3.55 10.59 -3.10
N LEU A 63 -4.36 9.96 -3.96
CA LEU A 63 -4.24 8.54 -4.29
C LEU A 63 -2.84 8.23 -4.84
N GLN A 64 -2.34 9.02 -5.80
CA GLN A 64 -1.01 8.85 -6.38
C GLN A 64 0.11 9.04 -5.34
N LYS A 65 -0.03 10.00 -4.42
CA LYS A 65 0.92 10.25 -3.31
C LYS A 65 0.91 9.12 -2.27
N SER A 66 -0.23 8.49 -2.03
CA SER A 66 -0.37 7.37 -1.10
C SER A 66 0.15 6.04 -1.64
N PHE A 67 0.52 5.96 -2.93
CA PHE A 67 1.13 4.77 -3.51
C PHE A 67 2.51 4.49 -2.94
N TYR A 68 2.73 3.26 -2.48
CA TYR A 68 3.98 2.79 -1.91
C TYR A 68 4.26 1.33 -2.30
N LEU A 69 5.55 0.98 -2.40
CA LEU A 69 5.99 -0.40 -2.56
C LEU A 69 6.59 -0.88 -1.23
N ASP A 70 5.96 -1.88 -0.62
CA ASP A 70 6.48 -2.58 0.56
C ASP A 70 7.49 -3.62 0.10
N VAL A 71 8.78 -3.32 0.25
CA VAL A 71 9.87 -4.12 -0.28
C VAL A 71 10.45 -4.99 0.84
N ARG A 72 10.45 -6.31 0.62
CA ARG A 72 10.92 -7.30 1.59
C ARG A 72 12.05 -8.12 0.99
N GLU A 73 13.22 -8.09 1.64
CA GLU A 73 14.46 -8.69 1.14
C GLU A 73 15.08 -9.69 2.11
N ASP A 74 14.27 -10.32 2.97
CA ASP A 74 14.74 -11.29 3.95
C ASP A 74 15.20 -12.59 3.27
N SER A 75 16.42 -12.56 2.72
CA SER A 75 17.00 -13.65 1.93
C SER A 75 17.01 -14.96 2.70
N SER A 76 17.29 -14.95 4.01
CA SER A 76 17.30 -16.17 4.82
C SER A 76 15.95 -16.89 4.88
N LEU A 77 14.85 -16.13 4.80
CA LEU A 77 13.51 -16.69 4.86
C LEU A 77 12.99 -17.08 3.46
N LEU A 78 13.41 -16.35 2.43
CA LEU A 78 12.92 -16.54 1.06
C LEU A 78 13.75 -17.54 0.24
N ASP A 79 15.04 -17.68 0.51
CA ASP A 79 15.98 -18.52 -0.27
C ASP A 79 15.79 -20.02 -0.02
N VAL A 80 15.18 -20.38 1.12
CA VAL A 80 14.87 -21.77 1.48
C VAL A 80 13.55 -22.26 0.87
N LEU A 81 12.71 -21.35 0.39
CA LEU A 81 11.37 -21.67 -0.10
C LEU A 81 11.37 -21.95 -1.60
N ASP A 82 10.84 -23.12 -2.00
CA ASP A 82 10.50 -23.36 -3.40
C ASP A 82 9.32 -22.48 -3.85
N VAL A 83 8.98 -22.52 -5.14
CA VAL A 83 7.88 -21.71 -5.71
C VAL A 83 6.54 -21.95 -4.99
N ARG A 84 6.31 -23.16 -4.48
CA ARG A 84 5.08 -23.49 -3.75
C ARG A 84 5.11 -22.90 -2.34
N GLY A 85 6.24 -23.02 -1.64
CA GLY A 85 6.50 -22.44 -0.33
C GLY A 85 6.41 -20.92 -0.34
N LEU A 86 6.98 -20.26 -1.36
CA LEU A 86 6.85 -18.81 -1.56
C LEU A 86 5.39 -18.39 -1.72
N ARG A 87 4.60 -19.11 -2.51
CA ARG A 87 3.17 -18.83 -2.68
C ARG A 87 2.41 -18.95 -1.36
N GLN A 88 2.68 -20.01 -0.58
CA GLN A 88 2.04 -20.22 0.71
C GLN A 88 2.41 -19.11 1.70
N PHE A 89 3.70 -18.75 1.76
CA PHE A 89 4.20 -17.68 2.61
C PHE A 89 3.52 -16.34 2.29
N CYS A 90 3.51 -15.93 1.02
CA CYS A 90 2.87 -14.69 0.58
C CYS A 90 1.37 -14.66 0.91
N ASN A 91 0.67 -15.79 0.77
CA ASN A 91 -0.75 -15.88 1.10
C ASN A 91 -0.99 -15.77 2.62
N ALA A 92 -0.15 -16.42 3.44
CA ALA A 92 -0.24 -16.32 4.89
C ALA A 92 0.01 -14.89 5.39
N GLU A 93 1.01 -14.20 4.84
CA GLU A 93 1.29 -12.80 5.16
C GLU A 93 0.11 -11.88 4.79
N LYS A 94 -0.50 -12.08 3.62
CA LYS A 94 -1.71 -11.33 3.22
C LYS A 94 -2.89 -11.56 4.17
N LEU A 95 -3.09 -12.79 4.62
CA LEU A 95 -4.16 -13.12 5.57
C LEU A 95 -3.94 -12.43 6.92
N LYS A 96 -2.70 -12.46 7.46
CA LYS A 96 -2.35 -11.75 8.69
C LYS A 96 -2.62 -10.25 8.57
N GLU A 97 -2.27 -9.65 7.44
CA GLU A 97 -2.54 -8.23 7.19
C GLU A 97 -4.05 -7.96 7.21
N SER A 98 -4.87 -8.77 6.54
CA SER A 98 -6.32 -8.61 6.53
C SER A 98 -6.95 -8.73 7.93
N GLU A 99 -6.49 -9.68 8.75
CA GLU A 99 -6.95 -9.83 10.14
C GLU A 99 -6.61 -8.61 11.02
N LEU A 100 -5.43 -8.00 10.82
CA LEU A 100 -5.04 -6.77 11.52
C LEU A 100 -5.91 -5.59 11.11
N VAL A 101 -6.28 -5.50 9.83
CA VAL A 101 -7.20 -4.46 9.33
C VAL A 101 -8.59 -4.61 9.95
N GLU A 102 -9.14 -5.82 10.01
CA GLU A 102 -10.44 -6.07 10.62
C GLU A 102 -10.45 -5.74 12.12
N LYS A 103 -9.43 -6.16 12.86
CA LYS A 103 -9.31 -5.86 14.30
C LYS A 103 -9.14 -4.36 14.57
N GLY A 104 -8.39 -3.65 13.71
CA GLY A 104 -8.24 -2.20 13.78
C GLY A 104 -9.55 -1.45 13.52
N GLY A 105 -10.32 -1.88 12.52
CA GLY A 105 -11.64 -1.32 12.19
C GLY A 105 -12.68 -1.52 13.30
N GLN A 106 -12.64 -2.67 13.99
CA GLN A 106 -13.49 -2.92 15.16
C GLN A 106 -13.12 -2.01 16.35
N LYS A 107 -11.83 -1.80 16.61
CA LYS A 107 -11.36 -0.92 17.71
C LYS A 107 -11.75 0.55 17.49
N LEU A 108 -11.73 1.04 16.24
CA LEU A 108 -12.20 2.37 15.88
C LEU A 108 -13.73 2.53 16.07
N ARG A 109 -14.51 1.48 15.79
CA ARG A 109 -15.97 1.50 16.02
C ARG A 109 -16.38 1.57 17.49
N VAL A 110 -15.56 1.04 18.40
CA VAL A 110 -15.87 0.99 19.85
C VAL A 110 -15.54 2.29 20.58
N SER A 111 -14.78 3.21 19.97
CA SER A 111 -14.54 4.56 20.51
C SER A 111 -15.75 5.49 20.26
N THR A 112 -16.93 5.11 20.75
CA THR A 112 -18.10 5.98 20.79
C THR A 112 -18.00 6.87 22.03
N ARG A 113 -18.04 8.18 21.75
CA ARG A 113 -18.00 9.40 22.59
C ARG A 113 -18.35 9.25 24.08
N PRO A 114 -17.74 10.06 24.98
CA PRO A 114 -18.12 10.08 26.39
C PRO A 114 -19.59 10.50 26.53
N ARG A 115 -20.30 9.81 27.41
CA ARG A 115 -21.67 10.13 27.79
C ARG A 115 -21.65 11.39 28.65
N GLU A 116 -21.91 12.54 28.03
CA GLU A 116 -22.18 13.78 28.76
C GLU A 116 -23.42 13.57 29.65
N SER A 117 -23.27 13.88 30.94
CA SER A 117 -24.34 13.85 31.96
C SER A 117 -24.86 15.26 32.21
#